data_AF-F9GAA8-F1
#
_entry.id   AF-F9GAA8-F1
#
_cell.length_a   1.000
_cell.length_b   1.000
_cell.length_c   1.000
_cell.angle_alpha   90.00
_cell.angle_beta   90.00
_cell.angle_gamma   90.00
#
_symmetry.space_group_name_H-M   'P 1'
#
loop_
_entity.id
_entity.type
_entity.pdbx_description
1 polymer ?
#
loop_
_entity_poly.entity_id
_entity_poly.type
_entity_poly.pdbx_seq_one_letter_code
_entity_poly.pdbx_strand_id
1 'polypeptide(L)'
;MALVFQSSYMPEGMVEFMIMTRGCTAASDVIFSRSENYLFEGFTAKSHNKHVLSLNPVDVVEEIADALSNGLVSVRRLRPICHSVVEVNYLSILERILKIARSSPVQAFTEIPLAYAMFGEMAQDEFKHFTDRRNYVAQIIIAHFFIIEYILATVALAPVMGSFPFRRAIVSAWAWEVARNVPSIYDVYMRWPLEFVKSG
;
A
#
# COMPACT_ATOMS: atom_id res chain seq x y z
N MET A 1 -0.03 -17.97 -4.64
CA MET A 1 0.44 -16.77 -3.90
C MET A 1 1.89 -16.85 -3.38
N ALA A 2 2.64 -17.95 -3.57
CA ALA A 2 4.00 -18.07 -3.02
C ALA A 2 4.98 -16.98 -3.53
N LEU A 3 4.92 -16.61 -4.81
CA LEU A 3 5.80 -15.59 -5.40
C LEU A 3 5.54 -14.18 -4.86
N VAL A 4 4.27 -13.81 -4.61
CA VAL A 4 3.91 -12.54 -3.94
C VAL A 4 4.46 -12.50 -2.53
N PHE A 5 4.37 -13.63 -1.81
CA PHE A 5 4.94 -13.73 -0.48
C PHE A 5 6.46 -13.59 -0.54
N GLN A 6 7.16 -14.27 -1.44
CA GLN A 6 8.62 -14.13 -1.56
C GLN A 6 9.05 -12.71 -1.92
N SER A 7 8.34 -12.04 -2.84
CA SER A 7 8.67 -10.67 -3.24
C SER A 7 8.42 -9.64 -2.14
N SER A 8 7.53 -9.92 -1.18
CA SER A 8 7.33 -9.04 -0.02
C SER A 8 8.47 -9.09 1.02
N TYR A 9 9.48 -9.95 0.80
CA TYR A 9 10.71 -10.05 1.58
C TYR A 9 11.97 -9.65 0.79
N MET A 10 11.83 -9.05 -0.40
CA MET A 10 12.96 -8.58 -1.20
C MET A 10 13.20 -7.07 -0.98
N PRO A 11 14.36 -6.66 -0.42
CA PRO A 11 14.67 -5.25 -0.14
C PRO A 11 14.68 -4.35 -1.38
N GLU A 12 15.02 -4.89 -2.55
CA GLU A 12 14.99 -4.17 -3.84
C GLU A 12 13.75 -4.49 -4.68
N GLY A 13 12.83 -5.30 -4.14
CA GLY A 13 11.76 -5.97 -4.87
C GLY A 13 10.43 -5.25 -4.94
N MET A 14 10.37 -3.93 -4.74
CA MET A 14 9.11 -3.17 -4.70
C MET A 14 8.29 -3.35 -5.99
N VAL A 15 8.94 -3.20 -7.14
CA VAL A 15 8.29 -3.33 -8.45
C VAL A 15 7.92 -4.79 -8.73
N GLU A 16 8.80 -5.72 -8.39
CA GLU A 16 8.58 -7.16 -8.53
C GLU A 16 7.37 -7.61 -7.69
N PHE A 17 7.20 -7.06 -6.48
CA PHE A 17 6.04 -7.29 -5.63
C PHE A 17 4.75 -6.77 -6.27
N MET A 18 4.77 -5.60 -6.89
CA MET A 18 3.62 -5.07 -7.64
C MET A 18 3.27 -5.94 -8.85
N ILE A 19 4.28 -6.37 -9.64
CA ILE A 19 4.09 -7.26 -10.80
C ILE A 19 3.46 -8.58 -10.36
N MET A 20 3.96 -9.18 -9.28
CA MET A 20 3.41 -10.43 -8.76
C MET A 20 1.97 -10.24 -8.26
N THR A 21 1.69 -9.13 -7.57
CA THR A 21 0.32 -8.79 -7.12
C THR A 21 -0.64 -8.64 -8.30
N ARG A 22 -0.24 -7.91 -9.35
CA ARG A 22 -1.02 -7.79 -10.61
C ARG A 22 -1.29 -9.15 -11.25
N GLY A 23 -0.28 -10.02 -11.31
CA GLY A 23 -0.43 -11.38 -11.82
C GLY A 23 -1.42 -12.22 -11.02
N CYS A 24 -1.47 -12.03 -9.70
CA CYS A 24 -2.47 -12.69 -8.86
C CYS A 24 -3.88 -12.20 -9.12
N THR A 25 -4.10 -10.90 -9.31
CA THR A 25 -5.42 -10.37 -9.71
C THR A 25 -5.89 -10.99 -11.02
N ALA A 26 -5.04 -11.01 -12.05
CA ALA A 26 -5.38 -11.60 -13.34
C ALA A 26 -5.72 -13.11 -13.23
N ALA A 27 -5.00 -13.86 -12.40
CA ALA A 27 -5.30 -15.26 -12.13
C ALA A 27 -6.64 -15.43 -11.38
N SER A 28 -6.90 -14.59 -10.38
CA SER A 28 -8.16 -14.58 -9.64
C SER A 28 -9.36 -14.34 -10.55
N ASP A 29 -9.29 -13.37 -11.47
CA ASP A 29 -10.39 -13.07 -12.40
C ASP A 29 -10.75 -14.26 -13.29
N VAL A 30 -9.74 -15.01 -13.76
CA VAL A 30 -9.94 -16.23 -14.55
C VAL A 30 -10.53 -17.36 -13.71
N ILE A 31 -10.14 -17.47 -12.44
CA ILE A 31 -10.65 -18.51 -11.53
C ILE A 31 -12.10 -18.23 -11.16
N PHE A 32 -12.41 -17.01 -10.70
CA PHE A 32 -13.76 -16.62 -10.29
C PHE A 32 -14.77 -16.63 -11.45
N SER A 33 -14.34 -16.34 -12.68
CA SER A 33 -15.21 -16.45 -13.86
C SER A 33 -15.53 -17.88 -14.27
N ARG A 34 -14.78 -18.88 -13.78
CA ARG A 34 -14.91 -20.30 -14.16
C ARG A 34 -15.42 -21.22 -13.05
N SER A 35 -15.35 -20.79 -11.79
CA SER A 35 -15.78 -21.59 -10.64
C SER A 35 -17.21 -21.27 -10.22
N GLU A 36 -18.00 -22.28 -9.88
CA GLU A 36 -19.13 -22.09 -8.98
C GLU A 36 -18.56 -21.57 -7.65
N ASN A 37 -18.94 -20.35 -7.25
CA ASN A 37 -18.27 -19.47 -6.28
C ASN A 37 -17.92 -20.04 -4.87
N TYR A 38 -18.20 -21.30 -4.58
CA TYR A 38 -18.10 -21.93 -3.26
C TYR A 38 -16.66 -22.24 -2.82
N LEU A 39 -15.74 -22.63 -3.72
CA LEU A 39 -14.37 -23.02 -3.33
C LEU A 39 -13.50 -21.83 -2.88
N PHE A 40 -13.85 -20.62 -3.32
CA PHE A 40 -13.04 -19.41 -3.11
C PHE A 40 -13.78 -18.31 -2.33
N GLU A 41 -14.91 -18.63 -1.69
CA GLU A 41 -15.73 -17.65 -0.94
C GLU A 41 -14.92 -16.91 0.14
N GLY A 42 -13.97 -17.60 0.78
CA GLY A 42 -13.04 -17.05 1.78
C GLY A 42 -12.02 -16.05 1.23
N PHE A 43 -11.81 -16.00 -0.09
CA PHE A 43 -10.82 -15.15 -0.76
C PHE A 43 -11.42 -13.92 -1.44
N THR A 44 -12.63 -13.53 -1.02
CA THR A 44 -13.31 -12.31 -1.51
C THR A 44 -12.96 -11.10 -0.66
N ALA A 45 -13.11 -9.89 -1.21
CA ALA A 45 -12.97 -8.63 -0.45
C ALA A 45 -13.89 -8.58 0.79
N LYS A 46 -15.11 -9.13 0.67
CA LYS A 46 -16.06 -9.22 1.79
C LYS A 46 -15.52 -10.11 2.91
N SER A 47 -14.97 -11.27 2.57
CA SER A 47 -14.36 -12.19 3.53
C SER A 47 -13.11 -11.60 4.17
N HIS A 48 -12.27 -10.90 3.39
CA HIS A 48 -11.12 -10.14 3.90
C HIS A 48 -11.55 -9.09 4.93
N ASN A 49 -12.52 -8.24 4.59
CA ASN A 49 -12.99 -7.17 5.49
C ASN A 49 -13.57 -7.75 6.77
N LYS A 50 -14.39 -8.80 6.67
CA LYS A 50 -14.94 -9.50 7.85
C LYS A 50 -13.82 -10.06 8.73
N HIS A 51 -12.78 -10.61 8.12
CA HIS A 51 -11.64 -11.17 8.86
C HIS A 51 -10.85 -10.08 9.58
N VAL A 52 -10.46 -9.00 8.89
CA VAL A 52 -9.74 -7.86 9.49
C VAL A 52 -10.51 -7.30 10.69
N LEU A 53 -11.81 -7.02 10.53
CA LEU A 53 -12.67 -6.50 11.59
C LEU A 53 -12.81 -7.47 12.77
N SER A 54 -12.69 -8.78 12.53
CA SER A 54 -12.72 -9.79 13.58
C SER A 54 -11.39 -9.98 14.33
N LEU A 55 -10.26 -9.60 13.72
CA LEU A 55 -8.93 -9.76 14.32
C LEU A 55 -8.70 -8.74 15.43
N ASN A 56 -8.93 -7.46 15.15
CA ASN A 56 -8.79 -6.41 16.15
C ASN A 56 -9.98 -5.44 16.07
N PRO A 57 -10.95 -5.52 17.00
CA PRO A 57 -12.07 -4.58 17.03
C PRO A 57 -11.70 -3.25 17.70
N VAL A 58 -10.49 -3.10 18.24
CA VAL A 58 -10.06 -1.91 18.98
C VAL A 58 -9.22 -0.99 18.11
N ASP A 59 -9.73 0.22 17.89
CA ASP A 59 -9.00 1.29 17.24
C ASP A 59 -8.09 2.01 18.25
N VAL A 60 -6.79 1.69 18.23
CA VAL A 60 -5.77 2.44 19.00
C VAL A 60 -5.20 3.53 18.10
N VAL A 61 -5.83 4.71 18.13
CA VAL A 61 -5.48 5.83 17.23
C VAL A 61 -4.36 6.69 17.79
N GLU A 62 -4.32 6.89 19.12
CA GLU A 62 -3.45 7.87 19.78
C GLU A 62 -1.97 7.68 19.45
N GLU A 63 -1.50 6.43 19.41
CA GLU A 63 -0.10 6.09 19.13
C GLU A 63 0.34 6.41 17.69
N ILE A 64 -0.60 6.45 16.74
CA ILE A 64 -0.33 6.68 15.31
C ILE A 64 -0.91 8.00 14.80
N ALA A 65 -1.57 8.79 15.65
CA ALA A 65 -2.33 9.97 15.25
C ALA A 65 -1.48 11.02 14.53
N ASP A 66 -0.26 11.27 15.03
CA ASP A 66 0.69 12.20 14.43
C ASP A 66 1.19 11.69 13.08
N ALA A 67 1.52 10.38 13.00
CA ALA A 67 1.95 9.75 11.76
C ALA A 67 0.88 9.84 10.67
N LEU A 68 -0.39 9.59 11.02
CA LEU A 68 -1.53 9.71 10.11
C LEU A 68 -1.78 11.15 9.67
N SER A 69 -1.71 12.11 10.60
CA SER A 69 -1.94 13.53 10.30
C SER A 69 -0.85 14.09 9.39
N ASN A 70 0.41 13.79 9.68
CA ASN A 70 1.54 14.17 8.85
C ASN A 70 1.52 13.45 7.49
N GLY A 71 1.11 12.18 7.46
CA GLY A 71 0.91 11.42 6.23
C GLY A 71 -0.12 12.04 5.31
N LEU A 72 -1.26 12.50 5.87
CA LEU A 72 -2.31 13.17 5.10
C LEU A 72 -1.82 14.49 4.49
N VAL A 73 -1.03 15.26 5.25
CA VAL A 73 -0.39 16.47 4.73
C VAL A 73 0.60 16.12 3.61
N SER A 74 1.42 15.09 3.79
CA SER A 74 2.40 14.64 2.80
C SER A 74 1.73 14.19 1.49
N VAL A 75 0.72 13.33 1.58
CA VAL A 75 -0.08 12.85 0.43
C VAL A 75 -0.69 14.02 -0.33
N ARG A 76 -1.28 15.01 0.36
CA ARG A 76 -1.87 16.19 -0.30
C ARG A 76 -0.83 17.04 -1.05
N ARG A 77 0.41 17.10 -0.56
CA ARG A 77 1.50 17.83 -1.22
C ARG A 77 1.93 17.19 -2.53
N LEU A 78 1.66 15.90 -2.76
CA LEU A 78 1.97 15.22 -4.03
C LEU A 78 1.03 15.63 -5.17
N ARG A 79 -0.17 16.14 -4.85
CA ARG A 79 -1.20 16.40 -5.85
C ARG A 79 -0.76 17.34 -6.99
N PRO A 80 -0.03 18.45 -6.74
CA PRO A 80 0.40 19.35 -7.81
C PRO A 80 1.47 18.79 -8.75
N ILE A 81 2.17 17.71 -8.36
CA ILE A 81 3.23 17.09 -9.15
C ILE A 81 2.76 15.84 -9.90
N CYS A 82 1.51 15.42 -9.73
CA CYS A 82 0.94 14.33 -10.51
C CYS A 82 0.81 14.72 -11.99
N HIS A 83 1.24 13.84 -12.88
CA HIS A 83 1.22 14.03 -14.33
C HIS A 83 0.29 13.05 -15.05
N SER A 84 -0.20 12.01 -14.36
CA SER A 84 -1.12 11.01 -14.93
C SER A 84 -2.41 10.84 -14.15
N VAL A 85 -3.47 10.38 -14.84
CA VAL A 85 -4.76 10.05 -14.21
C VAL A 85 -4.61 8.95 -13.16
N VAL A 86 -3.75 7.97 -13.43
CA VAL A 86 -3.45 6.88 -12.50
C VAL A 86 -2.88 7.40 -11.19
N GLU A 87 -1.90 8.32 -11.25
CA GLU A 87 -1.31 8.93 -10.05
C GLU A 87 -2.36 9.69 -9.24
N VAL A 88 -3.22 10.48 -9.89
CA VAL A 88 -4.29 11.23 -9.23
C VAL A 88 -5.30 10.31 -8.55
N ASN A 89 -5.69 9.23 -9.23
CA ASN A 89 -6.62 8.23 -8.70
C ASN A 89 -6.00 7.49 -7.50
N TYR A 90 -4.75 7.06 -7.62
CA TYR A 90 -4.03 6.37 -6.55
C TYR A 90 -3.89 7.28 -5.32
N LEU A 91 -3.52 8.54 -5.53
CA LEU A 91 -3.40 9.52 -4.45
C LEU A 91 -4.75 9.79 -3.76
N SER A 92 -5.85 9.79 -4.50
CA SER A 92 -7.20 9.96 -3.96
C SER A 92 -7.60 8.79 -3.05
N ILE A 93 -7.20 7.56 -3.39
CA ILE A 93 -7.39 6.38 -2.54
C ILE A 93 -6.58 6.54 -1.25
N LEU A 94 -5.30 6.94 -1.32
CA LEU A 94 -4.48 7.16 -0.12
C LEU A 94 -5.06 8.27 0.77
N GLU A 95 -5.54 9.38 0.18
CA GLU A 95 -6.17 10.45 0.94
C GLU A 95 -7.45 9.97 1.65
N ARG A 96 -8.26 9.14 0.98
CA ARG A 96 -9.47 8.52 1.57
C ARG A 96 -9.10 7.62 2.75
N ILE A 97 -8.13 6.71 2.56
CA ILE A 97 -7.66 5.80 3.61
C ILE A 97 -7.20 6.58 4.84
N LEU A 98 -6.35 7.60 4.66
CA LEU A 98 -5.83 8.41 5.76
C LEU A 98 -6.93 9.22 6.47
N LYS A 99 -7.96 9.68 5.75
CA LYS A 99 -9.11 10.35 6.37
C LYS A 99 -9.89 9.41 7.28
N ILE A 100 -10.17 8.19 6.83
CA ILE A 100 -10.88 7.17 7.63
C ILE A 100 -10.02 6.77 8.83
N ALA A 101 -8.70 6.61 8.63
CA ALA A 101 -7.77 6.16 9.66
C ALA A 101 -7.72 7.08 10.89
N ARG A 102 -8.05 8.37 10.74
CA ARG A 102 -8.10 9.31 11.86
C ARG A 102 -9.19 8.99 12.88
N SER A 103 -10.24 8.28 12.46
CA SER A 103 -11.31 7.82 13.34
C SER A 103 -11.28 6.32 13.58
N SER A 104 -10.87 5.53 12.57
CA SER A 104 -10.81 4.08 12.67
C SER A 104 -9.72 3.51 11.75
N PRO A 105 -8.50 3.30 12.27
CA PRO A 105 -7.42 2.61 11.56
C PRO A 105 -7.80 1.21 11.08
N VAL A 106 -8.58 0.45 11.86
CA VAL A 106 -9.03 -0.89 11.47
C VAL A 106 -9.94 -0.80 10.26
N GLN A 107 -10.93 0.10 10.27
CA GLN A 107 -11.80 0.33 9.11
C GLN A 107 -11.00 0.84 7.90
N ALA A 108 -10.03 1.72 8.10
CA ALA A 108 -9.17 2.22 7.03
C ALA A 108 -8.33 1.10 6.40
N PHE A 109 -7.89 0.11 7.18
CA PHE A 109 -7.16 -1.04 6.65
C PHE A 109 -8.01 -1.88 5.69
N THR A 110 -9.33 -1.95 5.88
CA THR A 110 -10.25 -2.63 4.95
C THR A 110 -10.33 -1.97 3.56
N GLU A 111 -9.80 -0.76 3.42
CA GLU A 111 -9.74 -0.01 2.16
C GLU A 111 -8.40 -0.19 1.42
N ILE A 112 -7.37 -0.74 2.08
CA ILE A 112 -6.07 -1.07 1.46
C ILE A 112 -6.20 -1.97 0.23
N PRO A 113 -7.10 -2.98 0.18
CA PRO A 113 -7.33 -3.77 -1.02
C PRO A 113 -7.68 -2.94 -2.27
N LEU A 114 -8.30 -1.75 -2.14
CA LEU A 114 -8.58 -0.87 -3.28
C LEU A 114 -7.29 -0.36 -3.93
N ALA A 115 -6.28 -0.02 -3.13
CA ALA A 115 -4.99 0.42 -3.63
C ALA A 115 -4.21 -0.73 -4.31
N TYR A 116 -4.36 -1.97 -3.82
CA TYR A 116 -3.81 -3.15 -4.47
C TYR A 116 -4.56 -3.53 -5.76
N ALA A 117 -5.89 -3.38 -5.78
CA ALA A 117 -6.73 -3.69 -6.94
C ALA A 117 -6.35 -2.85 -8.16
N MET A 118 -6.00 -1.57 -7.96
CA MET A 118 -5.50 -0.69 -9.02
C MET A 118 -4.34 -1.31 -9.82
N PHE A 119 -3.46 -2.10 -9.19
CA PHE A 119 -2.36 -2.75 -9.93
C PHE A 119 -2.87 -3.76 -10.96
N GLY A 120 -3.99 -4.43 -10.70
CA GLY A 120 -4.64 -5.35 -11.62
C GLY A 120 -5.47 -4.65 -12.70
N GLU A 121 -6.15 -3.56 -12.32
CA GLU A 121 -7.12 -2.85 -13.17
C GLU A 121 -6.48 -1.95 -14.24
N MET A 122 -5.26 -1.43 -14.00
CA MET A 122 -4.55 -0.58 -14.97
C MET A 122 -4.33 -1.30 -16.31
N ALA A 123 -4.43 -0.56 -17.42
CA ALA A 123 -3.98 -1.04 -18.71
C ALA A 123 -2.47 -1.36 -18.68
N GLN A 124 -1.99 -2.17 -19.63
CA GLN A 124 -0.61 -2.67 -19.62
C GLN A 124 0.43 -1.54 -19.73
N ASP A 125 0.15 -0.55 -20.57
CA ASP A 125 0.96 0.65 -20.76
C ASP A 125 0.91 1.58 -19.54
N GLU A 126 -0.27 1.79 -18.96
CA GLU A 126 -0.44 2.53 -17.71
C GLU A 126 0.36 1.91 -16.56
N PHE A 127 0.25 0.59 -16.38
CA PHE A 127 0.98 -0.12 -15.34
C PHE A 127 2.49 -0.06 -15.57
N LYS A 128 2.94 -0.22 -16.82
CA LYS A 128 4.36 -0.07 -17.18
C LYS A 128 4.87 1.33 -16.86
N HIS A 129 4.09 2.37 -17.15
CA HIS A 129 4.45 3.75 -16.85
C HIS A 129 4.44 4.05 -15.34
N PHE A 130 3.46 3.53 -14.61
CA PHE A 130 3.32 3.71 -13.17
C PHE A 130 4.43 2.98 -12.37
N THR A 131 4.93 1.86 -12.89
CA THR A 131 6.02 1.08 -12.27
C THR A 131 7.42 1.46 -12.77
N ASP A 132 7.52 2.38 -13.74
CA ASP A 132 8.82 2.85 -14.24
C ASP A 132 9.60 3.55 -13.11
N ARG A 133 10.84 3.12 -12.86
CA ARG A 133 11.74 3.75 -11.87
C ARG A 133 12.06 5.21 -12.20
N ARG A 134 11.86 5.63 -13.45
CA ARG A 134 12.00 7.02 -13.91
C ARG A 134 10.73 7.85 -13.75
N ASN A 135 9.57 7.23 -13.50
CA ASN A 135 8.40 7.95 -13.04
C ASN A 135 8.51 8.22 -11.54
N TYR A 136 9.32 9.23 -11.20
CA TYR A 136 9.63 9.58 -9.81
C TYR A 136 8.39 9.86 -8.97
N VAL A 137 7.37 10.49 -9.55
CA VAL A 137 6.11 10.81 -8.85
C VAL A 137 5.37 9.53 -8.46
N ALA A 138 5.23 8.58 -9.39
CA ALA A 138 4.62 7.29 -9.08
C ALA A 138 5.43 6.51 -8.03
N GLN A 139 6.76 6.47 -8.14
CA GLN A 139 7.62 5.82 -7.15
C GLN A 139 7.43 6.41 -5.74
N ILE A 140 7.32 7.74 -5.62
CA ILE A 140 7.05 8.43 -4.35
C ILE A 140 5.67 8.07 -3.81
N ILE A 141 4.63 8.04 -4.66
CA ILE A 141 3.27 7.64 -4.27
C ILE A 141 3.26 6.20 -3.74
N ILE A 142 3.95 5.28 -4.42
CA ILE A 142 4.06 3.87 -4.01
C ILE A 142 4.80 3.74 -2.67
N ALA A 143 5.87 4.51 -2.45
CA ALA A 143 6.54 4.55 -1.16
C ALA A 143 5.62 5.03 -0.03
N HIS A 144 4.81 6.08 -0.27
CA HIS A 144 3.80 6.51 0.70
C HIS A 144 2.78 5.42 0.99
N PHE A 145 2.28 4.74 -0.05
CA PHE A 145 1.35 3.64 0.11
C PHE A 145 1.86 2.56 1.05
N PHE A 146 3.07 2.06 0.83
CA PHE A 146 3.61 0.99 1.68
C PHE A 146 3.86 1.42 3.12
N ILE A 147 4.22 2.69 3.35
CA ILE A 147 4.34 3.24 4.71
C ILE A 147 2.96 3.33 5.38
N ILE A 148 1.96 3.86 4.67
CA ILE A 148 0.57 3.95 5.17
C ILE A 148 0.03 2.55 5.48
N GLU A 149 0.20 1.60 4.56
CA GLU A 149 -0.23 0.22 4.71
C GLU A 149 0.39 -0.43 5.95
N TYR A 150 1.70 -0.24 6.14
CA TYR A 150 2.39 -0.78 7.31
C TYR A 150 1.88 -0.14 8.61
N ILE A 151 1.76 1.19 8.68
CA ILE A 151 1.23 1.90 9.86
C ILE A 151 -0.14 1.34 10.25
N LEU A 152 -1.07 1.23 9.29
CA LEU A 152 -2.40 0.72 9.56
C LEU A 152 -2.39 -0.76 9.94
N ALA A 153 -1.53 -1.57 9.33
CA ALA A 153 -1.36 -2.97 9.69
C ALA A 153 -0.93 -3.16 11.14
N THR A 154 -0.08 -2.26 11.69
CA THR A 154 0.34 -2.35 13.10
C THR A 154 -0.82 -2.32 14.09
N VAL A 155 -1.93 -1.66 13.72
CA VAL A 155 -3.16 -1.63 14.52
C VAL A 155 -4.11 -2.74 14.07
N ALA A 156 -4.48 -2.77 12.79
CA ALA A 156 -5.53 -3.66 12.28
C ALA A 156 -5.17 -5.15 12.41
N LEU A 157 -3.89 -5.49 12.31
CA LEU A 157 -3.39 -6.85 12.38
C LEU A 157 -2.57 -7.12 13.65
N ALA A 158 -2.63 -6.24 14.66
CA ALA A 158 -1.80 -6.33 15.87
C ALA A 158 -1.67 -7.75 16.46
N PRO A 159 -2.76 -8.56 16.58
CA PRO A 159 -2.66 -9.92 17.14
C PRO A 159 -1.80 -10.90 16.32
N VAL A 160 -1.62 -10.64 15.02
CA VAL A 160 -0.88 -11.50 14.09
C VAL A 160 0.36 -10.84 13.50
N MET A 161 0.67 -9.59 13.88
CA MET A 161 1.83 -8.84 13.34
C MET A 161 3.16 -9.55 13.56
N GLY A 162 3.30 -10.33 14.65
CA GLY A 162 4.49 -11.13 14.93
C GLY A 162 4.82 -12.17 13.85
N SER A 163 3.85 -12.55 13.03
CA SER A 163 4.05 -13.45 11.88
C SER A 163 4.73 -12.78 10.68
N PHE A 164 4.89 -11.45 10.70
CA PHE A 164 5.47 -10.65 9.62
C PHE A 164 6.71 -9.86 10.07
N PRO A 165 7.74 -10.52 10.64
CA PRO A 165 8.81 -9.85 11.40
C PRO A 165 9.66 -8.89 10.56
N PHE A 166 9.78 -9.11 9.26
CA PHE A 166 10.63 -8.29 8.38
C PHE A 166 9.87 -7.18 7.64
N ARG A 167 8.54 -7.08 7.81
CA ARG A 167 7.72 -6.17 6.99
C ARG A 167 8.18 -4.72 7.10
N ARG A 168 8.51 -4.26 8.31
CA ARG A 168 9.03 -2.90 8.54
C ARG A 168 10.35 -2.67 7.82
N ALA A 169 11.29 -3.62 7.91
CA ALA A 169 12.59 -3.52 7.28
C ALA A 169 12.48 -3.46 5.75
N ILE A 170 11.57 -4.24 5.17
CA ILE A 170 11.34 -4.25 3.71
C ILE A 170 10.72 -2.94 3.22
N VAL A 171 9.64 -2.48 3.86
CA VAL A 171 9.01 -1.19 3.52
C VAL A 171 9.99 -0.03 3.70
N SER A 172 10.87 -0.11 4.71
CA SER A 172 11.95 0.87 4.91
C SER A 172 12.98 0.85 3.80
N ALA A 173 13.41 -0.35 3.36
CA ALA A 173 14.33 -0.50 2.25
C ALA A 173 13.74 0.06 0.95
N TRP A 174 12.46 -0.21 0.68
CA TRP A 174 11.75 0.35 -0.47
C TRP A 174 11.69 1.89 -0.44
N ALA A 175 11.35 2.48 0.70
CA ALA A 175 11.32 3.94 0.84
C ALA A 175 12.72 4.57 0.65
N TRP A 176 13.77 3.95 1.18
CA TRP A 176 15.15 4.41 0.97
C TRP A 176 15.60 4.26 -0.49
N GLU A 177 15.23 3.17 -1.15
CA GLU A 177 15.54 2.96 -2.56
C GLU A 177 14.90 4.04 -3.44
N VAL A 178 13.63 4.37 -3.19
CA VAL A 178 12.96 5.49 -3.88
C VAL A 178 13.70 6.80 -3.61
N ALA A 179 14.01 7.11 -2.35
CA ALA A 179 14.70 8.34 -1.98
C ALA A 179 16.08 8.48 -2.64
N ARG A 180 16.82 7.37 -2.83
CA ARG A 180 18.12 7.38 -3.51
C ARG A 180 18.01 7.60 -5.03
N ASN A 181 16.90 7.18 -5.62
CA ASN A 181 16.69 7.19 -7.06
C ASN A 181 16.05 8.49 -7.58
N VAL A 182 15.32 9.23 -6.75
CA VAL A 182 14.68 10.48 -7.16
C VAL A 182 15.67 11.64 -7.19
N PRO A 183 15.54 12.59 -8.14
CA PRO A 183 16.32 13.84 -8.12
C PRO A 183 16.02 14.68 -6.87
N SER A 184 16.99 15.48 -6.42
CA SER A 184 16.90 16.28 -5.18
C SER A 184 15.71 17.24 -5.11
N ILE A 185 15.16 17.67 -6.25
CA ILE A 185 13.92 18.48 -6.30
C ILE A 185 12.73 17.75 -5.64
N TYR A 186 12.76 16.41 -5.58
CA TYR A 186 11.72 15.60 -5.00
C TYR A 186 11.95 15.25 -3.51
N ASP A 187 13.09 15.63 -2.90
CA ASP A 187 13.43 15.29 -1.52
C ASP A 187 12.36 15.71 -0.51
N VAL A 188 11.71 16.85 -0.77
CA VAL A 188 10.64 17.38 0.07
C VAL A 188 9.44 16.43 0.18
N TYR A 189 9.18 15.66 -0.88
CA TYR A 189 8.06 14.72 -0.93
C TYR A 189 8.40 13.40 -0.24
N MET A 190 9.67 13.00 -0.18
CA MET A 190 10.12 11.81 0.53
C MET A 190 10.35 12.02 2.03
N ARG A 191 10.20 13.25 2.54
CA ARG A 191 10.45 13.58 3.95
C ARG A 191 9.64 12.73 4.93
N TRP A 192 8.32 12.68 4.78
CA TRP A 192 7.45 11.94 5.70
C TRP A 192 7.72 10.42 5.68
N PRO A 193 7.81 9.75 4.51
CA PRO A 193 8.22 8.35 4.46
C PRO A 193 9.54 8.08 5.19
N LEU A 194 10.54 8.94 5.01
CA LEU A 194 11.87 8.75 5.62
C LEU A 194 11.91 9.07 7.12
N GLU A 195 11.11 10.02 7.60
CA GLU A 195 10.94 10.29 9.03
C GLU A 195 10.36 9.07 9.74
N PHE A 196 9.34 8.43 9.16
CA PHE A 196 8.77 7.19 9.68
C PHE A 196 9.80 6.05 9.74
N VAL A 197 10.61 5.90 8.68
CA VAL A 197 11.63 4.86 8.64
C VAL A 197 12.69 5.05 9.73
N LYS A 198 13.05 6.30 10.04
CA LYS A 198 14.06 6.63 11.06
C LYS A 198 13.54 6.50 12.51
N SER A 199 12.23 6.52 12.74
CA SER A 199 11.64 6.64 14.07
C SER A 199 11.56 5.35 14.88
N GLY A 200 12.25 4.29 14.47
CA GLY A 200 12.34 3.05 15.25
C GLY A 200 13.41 2.13 14.74
#